data_AF-A0A9W6A0S9-F1
#
_entry.id   AF-A0A9W6A0S9-F1
#
_cell.length_a   1.000
_cell.length_b   1.000
_cell.length_c   1.000
_cell.angle_alpha   90.00
_cell.angle_beta   90.00
_cell.angle_gamma   90.00
#
_symmetry.space_group_name_H-M   'P 1'
#
loop_
_entity.id
_entity.type
_entity.pdbx_description
1 polymer ?
#
loop_
_entity_poly.entity_id
_entity_poly.type
_entity_poly.pdbx_seq_one_letter_code
_entity_poly.pdbx_strand_id
1 'polypeptide(L)'
;MPQKYHETLNNAARNLRDVMQRECALKSNYRISAVKESTLSTPVAPEQMRVWSPFSRHVPDPKLQARESEWLSRRSPREINVSLGRPIDEVDYFIIACKTEELPKDDDVAKAFGLLYFTSAADLQRLFRLYCRLVNEWGVEEDELREAWQQNKLKEFILFRSSQIPSSLIHAESHWLSQQNGFAANKITDFNVVFESQKHILKREDQQVPYEKLKPREKLEAYVFLCQIRNGYVPDADEDNWIYLGFCTARDGDETQQLAKLYRVLVDRCEFEEFWKAMAESKMVDLFRKYGLGHAIKEMRNFEILLRAAGTWYQSVWELKRFTRVSCAEPHRSVLVDYGFSNCRTLELSDLRQAYTKFFTQGGDEMALHEACIQGQLASFLESELGGLPISAELVSNPYPLEGRDYVGMVVIRACLCPQSSYEIVKEWQKQTGIKVHMMTYPDECDEAIKQAFLERSRCLGLPVKTQTTMMDGKIVESMSGM
;
A
#
# COMPACT_ATOMS: atom_id res chain seq x y z
N MET A 1 34.66 22.84 -3.32
CA MET A 1 33.31 23.33 -2.94
C MET A 1 33.20 24.78 -3.44
N PRO A 2 32.08 25.22 -4.06
CA PRO A 2 30.80 25.24 -3.34
C PRO A 2 29.73 24.38 -4.03
N GLN A 3 29.15 23.36 -3.38
CA GLN A 3 28.28 23.45 -2.19
C GLN A 3 27.00 24.29 -2.40
N LYS A 4 26.72 24.74 -3.64
CA LYS A 4 25.49 25.50 -3.97
C LYS A 4 24.49 24.75 -4.86
N TYR A 5 24.80 23.52 -5.28
CA TYR A 5 23.90 22.67 -6.10
C TYR A 5 23.33 21.47 -5.34
N HIS A 6 23.99 21.00 -4.28
CA HIS A 6 23.42 19.99 -3.38
C HIS A 6 22.51 20.58 -2.28
N GLU A 7 22.62 21.88 -2.00
CA GLU A 7 21.64 22.56 -1.16
C GLU A 7 20.32 22.82 -1.91
N THR A 8 20.33 23.05 -3.23
CA THR A 8 19.11 23.37 -3.99
C THR A 8 18.21 22.17 -4.21
N LEU A 9 18.77 20.96 -4.39
CA LEU A 9 18.01 19.72 -4.53
C LEU A 9 17.48 19.21 -3.18
N ASN A 10 18.26 19.33 -2.11
CA ASN A 10 17.78 19.06 -0.76
C ASN A 10 16.80 20.13 -0.27
N ASN A 11 16.92 21.39 -0.69
CA ASN A 11 15.93 22.43 -0.43
C ASN A 11 14.68 22.28 -1.30
N ALA A 12 14.76 21.74 -2.52
CA ALA A 12 13.58 21.44 -3.35
C ALA A 12 12.82 20.21 -2.83
N ALA A 13 13.54 19.17 -2.39
CA ALA A 13 12.95 18.01 -1.73
C ALA A 13 12.43 18.33 -0.32
N ARG A 14 13.08 19.26 0.41
CA ARG A 14 12.58 19.82 1.67
C ARG A 14 11.44 20.81 1.44
N ASN A 15 11.39 21.55 0.32
CA ASN A 15 10.27 22.43 -0.03
C ASN A 15 9.07 21.64 -0.54
N LEU A 16 9.25 20.50 -1.22
CA LEU A 16 8.17 19.58 -1.57
C LEU A 16 7.68 18.81 -0.33
N ARG A 17 8.60 18.39 0.55
CA ARG A 17 8.23 17.88 1.89
C ARG A 17 7.55 18.96 2.73
N ASP A 18 7.99 20.22 2.69
CA ASP A 18 7.37 21.35 3.38
C ASP A 18 6.10 21.80 2.68
N VAL A 19 5.86 21.57 1.39
CA VAL A 19 4.58 21.90 0.73
C VAL A 19 3.57 20.78 0.98
N MET A 20 3.99 19.51 1.01
CA MET A 20 3.13 18.39 1.43
C MET A 20 2.91 18.39 2.95
N GLN A 21 3.94 18.73 3.73
CA GLN A 21 3.82 18.96 5.18
C GLN A 21 3.20 20.31 5.48
N ARG A 22 3.24 21.36 4.67
CA ARG A 22 2.43 22.58 4.87
C ARG A 22 1.01 22.39 4.36
N GLU A 23 0.71 21.56 3.38
CA GLU A 23 -0.68 21.18 3.08
C GLU A 23 -1.26 20.29 4.21
N CYS A 24 -0.42 19.47 4.85
CA CYS A 24 -0.77 18.72 6.08
C CYS A 24 -0.67 19.54 7.39
N ALA A 25 0.18 20.58 7.48
CA ALA A 25 0.48 21.39 8.68
C ALA A 25 -0.06 22.83 8.62
N LEU A 26 -0.61 23.29 7.50
CA LEU A 26 -1.47 24.50 7.43
C LEU A 26 -2.86 24.22 8.01
N LYS A 27 -3.14 22.98 8.45
CA LYS A 27 -4.21 22.70 9.41
C LYS A 27 -3.72 22.50 10.86
N SER A 28 -2.41 22.54 11.13
CA SER A 28 -1.84 22.25 12.46
C SER A 28 -1.14 23.40 13.19
N ASN A 29 -0.96 24.58 12.58
CA ASN A 29 -0.33 25.72 13.26
C ASN A 29 -1.34 26.82 13.62
N TYR A 30 -2.14 26.58 14.67
CA TYR A 30 -2.69 27.65 15.51
C TYR A 30 -2.72 27.19 16.97
N ARG A 31 -1.68 27.55 17.74
CA ARG A 31 -1.87 28.19 19.05
C ARG A 31 -0.66 29.06 19.41
N ILE A 32 -0.80 30.33 19.05
CA ILE A 32 -0.41 31.55 19.78
C ILE A 32 1.07 31.69 20.21
N SER A 33 1.81 32.52 19.47
CA SER A 33 2.46 33.70 20.06
C SER A 33 2.64 34.79 19.01
N ALA A 34 2.33 36.02 19.40
CA ALA A 34 2.30 37.21 18.56
C ALA A 34 3.70 37.73 18.15
N VAL A 35 3.66 38.68 17.19
CA VAL A 35 4.56 39.83 16.96
C VAL A 35 5.51 39.77 15.73
N LYS A 36 5.09 40.57 14.73
CA LYS A 36 5.83 41.47 13.80
C LYS A 36 6.45 40.99 12.46
N GLU A 37 5.86 41.60 11.42
CA GLU A 37 6.43 42.44 10.34
C GLU A 37 7.24 41.84 9.16
N SER A 38 6.73 42.17 7.96
CA SER A 38 7.43 42.57 6.71
C SER A 38 8.28 41.51 5.99
N THR A 39 8.33 41.36 4.65
CA THR A 39 7.95 42.16 3.48
C THR A 39 8.13 41.31 2.20
N LEU A 40 7.31 41.57 1.16
CA LEU A 40 7.60 41.60 -0.29
C LEU A 40 8.04 40.34 -1.10
N SER A 41 7.07 39.85 -1.90
CA SER A 41 7.02 39.86 -3.39
C SER A 41 7.76 38.84 -4.32
N THR A 42 6.90 38.26 -5.19
CA THR A 42 7.00 37.98 -6.67
C THR A 42 7.61 36.67 -7.22
N PRO A 43 7.16 36.22 -8.43
CA PRO A 43 6.86 34.81 -8.73
C PRO A 43 7.71 34.19 -9.86
N VAL A 44 7.71 32.85 -9.99
CA VAL A 44 8.28 32.15 -11.16
C VAL A 44 7.38 31.00 -11.63
N ALA A 45 7.31 30.88 -12.96
CA ALA A 45 6.44 30.06 -13.81
C ALA A 45 6.77 28.54 -13.81
N PRO A 46 5.95 27.67 -14.45
CA PRO A 46 5.79 26.26 -14.07
C PRO A 46 6.76 25.30 -14.77
N GLU A 47 7.30 24.34 -14.01
CA GLU A 47 8.13 23.24 -14.48
C GLU A 47 7.35 21.92 -14.61
N GLN A 48 7.78 21.13 -15.59
CA GLN A 48 7.12 19.97 -16.21
C GLN A 48 6.84 18.81 -15.23
N MET A 49 5.60 18.31 -15.28
CA MET A 49 5.11 17.12 -14.56
C MET A 49 5.96 15.88 -14.88
N ARG A 50 6.62 15.31 -13.88
CA ARG A 50 7.15 13.94 -13.92
C ARG A 50 5.98 12.96 -13.84
N VAL A 51 5.95 12.04 -14.80
CA VAL A 51 4.98 10.94 -14.91
C VAL A 51 5.13 9.99 -13.72
N TRP A 52 4.04 9.82 -12.98
CA TRP A 52 3.89 8.95 -11.81
C TRP A 52 3.58 7.51 -12.27
N SER A 53 4.19 6.49 -11.63
CA SER A 53 3.87 5.07 -11.81
C SER A 53 3.23 4.55 -10.51
N PRO A 54 2.00 3.99 -10.52
CA PRO A 54 1.29 3.61 -9.30
C PRO A 54 1.82 2.34 -8.59
N PHE A 55 2.76 1.61 -9.18
CA PHE A 55 3.15 0.27 -8.70
C PHE A 55 4.67 0.09 -8.53
N SER A 56 5.38 1.20 -8.34
CA SER A 56 6.83 1.19 -8.09
C SER A 56 7.14 0.71 -6.67
N ARG A 57 7.82 -0.43 -6.60
CA ARG A 57 8.26 -1.10 -5.38
C ARG A 57 9.22 -0.19 -4.63
N HIS A 58 8.84 0.26 -3.45
CA HIS A 58 9.82 0.80 -2.51
C HIS A 58 9.46 0.47 -1.06
N VAL A 59 10.02 -0.64 -0.57
CA VAL A 59 10.18 -0.91 0.86
C VAL A 59 11.66 -1.13 1.12
N PRO A 60 12.42 -0.12 1.59
CA PRO A 60 13.71 -0.37 2.20
C PRO A 60 13.50 -1.21 3.47
N ASP A 61 13.93 -2.47 3.42
CA ASP A 61 14.03 -3.36 4.59
C ASP A 61 15.29 -2.97 5.39
N PRO A 62 15.17 -2.51 6.64
CA PRO A 62 16.30 -2.22 7.52
C PRO A 62 17.23 -3.42 7.76
N LYS A 63 16.77 -4.65 7.46
CA LYS A 63 17.59 -5.87 7.58
C LYS A 63 18.52 -6.11 6.41
N LEU A 64 18.41 -5.40 5.28
CA LEU A 64 19.33 -5.53 4.15
C LEU A 64 20.72 -4.98 4.48
N GLN A 65 20.83 -3.83 5.15
CA GLN A 65 22.14 -3.26 5.51
C GLN A 65 22.90 -4.09 6.56
N ALA A 66 22.18 -4.75 7.48
CA ALA A 66 22.79 -5.65 8.48
C ALA A 66 23.10 -7.04 7.90
N ARG A 67 22.27 -7.55 6.97
CA ARG A 67 22.56 -8.79 6.23
C ARG A 67 23.66 -8.62 5.20
N GLU A 68 23.84 -7.45 4.58
CA GLU A 68 24.97 -7.17 3.68
C GLU A 68 26.31 -7.35 4.38
N SER A 69 26.41 -6.96 5.65
CA SER A 69 27.63 -7.10 6.46
C SER A 69 27.83 -8.53 7.02
N GLU A 70 26.75 -9.27 7.29
CA GLU A 70 26.81 -10.69 7.75
C GLU A 70 26.89 -11.72 6.60
N TRP A 71 26.38 -11.40 5.39
CA TRP A 71 26.47 -12.25 4.20
C TRP A 71 27.87 -12.24 3.59
N LEU A 72 28.53 -11.06 3.56
CA LEU A 72 29.91 -10.92 3.10
C LEU A 72 30.92 -11.70 3.96
N SER A 73 30.52 -12.16 5.15
CA SER A 73 31.40 -12.85 6.11
C SER A 73 31.21 -14.37 6.20
N ARG A 74 30.19 -14.97 5.54
CA ARG A 74 29.84 -16.40 5.76
C ARG A 74 29.97 -17.37 4.57
N ARG A 75 30.52 -16.98 3.41
CA ARG A 75 30.93 -17.96 2.37
C ARG A 75 32.33 -17.70 1.83
N SER A 76 33.03 -18.82 1.61
CA SER A 76 34.42 -18.91 1.15
C SER A 76 34.62 -18.20 -0.21
N PRO A 77 35.79 -17.55 -0.48
CA PRO A 77 36.03 -16.69 -1.65
C PRO A 77 36.27 -17.46 -2.97
N ARG A 78 35.46 -18.45 -3.29
CA ARG A 78 35.48 -19.10 -4.62
C ARG A 78 34.09 -18.95 -5.23
N GLU A 79 34.03 -18.22 -6.36
CA GLU A 79 32.90 -18.08 -7.29
C GLU A 79 32.00 -16.83 -7.20
N ILE A 80 32.52 -15.69 -6.73
CA ILE A 80 32.09 -14.39 -7.29
C ILE A 80 33.35 -13.64 -7.67
N ASN A 81 33.69 -13.65 -8.95
CA ASN A 81 34.80 -12.90 -9.50
C ASN A 81 34.37 -11.43 -9.66
N VAL A 82 34.02 -10.76 -8.56
CA VAL A 82 33.91 -9.29 -8.57
C VAL A 82 35.31 -8.79 -8.88
N SER A 83 35.51 -8.24 -10.07
CA SER A 83 36.76 -7.60 -10.45
C SER A 83 37.08 -6.51 -9.43
N LEU A 84 37.98 -6.82 -8.49
CA LEU A 84 38.40 -5.97 -7.38
C LEU A 84 38.82 -4.58 -7.92
N GLY A 85 38.02 -3.55 -7.65
CA GLY A 85 38.36 -2.15 -7.95
C GLY A 85 37.33 -1.34 -8.74
N ARG A 86 36.26 -1.94 -9.27
CA ARG A 86 35.17 -1.18 -9.92
C ARG A 86 34.04 -0.81 -8.95
N PRO A 87 33.38 0.36 -9.12
CA PRO A 87 32.11 0.65 -8.44
C PRO A 87 31.04 -0.39 -8.80
N ILE A 88 30.21 -0.75 -7.82
CA ILE A 88 29.01 -1.58 -8.02
C ILE A 88 28.02 -0.78 -8.87
N ASP A 89 27.47 -1.39 -9.91
CA ASP A 89 26.43 -0.78 -10.75
C ASP A 89 25.19 -1.69 -10.90
N GLU A 90 24.26 -1.30 -11.77
CA GLU A 90 22.98 -1.99 -11.99
C GLU A 90 23.17 -3.44 -12.45
N VAL A 91 24.26 -3.77 -13.14
CA VAL A 91 24.54 -5.14 -13.59
C VAL A 91 24.86 -6.04 -12.41
N ASP A 92 25.65 -5.56 -11.44
CA ASP A 92 25.99 -6.32 -10.24
C ASP A 92 24.70 -6.70 -9.47
N TYR A 93 23.80 -5.72 -9.26
CA TYR A 93 22.51 -5.96 -8.61
C TYR A 93 21.59 -6.88 -9.42
N PHE A 94 21.60 -6.77 -10.75
CA PHE A 94 20.78 -7.62 -11.61
C PHE A 94 21.27 -9.08 -11.65
N ILE A 95 22.58 -9.30 -11.62
CA ILE A 95 23.15 -10.65 -11.51
C ILE A 95 22.78 -11.28 -10.16
N ILE A 96 22.81 -10.51 -9.07
CA ILE A 96 22.34 -10.99 -7.77
C ILE A 96 20.86 -11.42 -7.86
N ALA A 97 20.01 -10.57 -8.43
CA ALA A 97 18.59 -10.87 -8.65
C ALA A 97 18.39 -12.17 -9.46
N CYS A 98 19.16 -12.36 -10.55
CA CYS A 98 19.11 -13.58 -11.35
C CYS A 98 19.55 -14.82 -10.54
N LYS A 99 20.64 -14.71 -9.77
CA LYS A 99 21.18 -15.81 -8.95
C LYS A 99 20.24 -16.21 -7.81
N THR A 100 19.49 -15.27 -7.24
CA THR A 100 18.49 -15.56 -6.21
C THR A 100 17.13 -15.90 -6.80
N GLU A 101 16.95 -15.78 -8.11
CA GLU A 101 15.66 -15.89 -8.81
C GLU A 101 14.57 -14.96 -8.24
N GLU A 102 14.99 -13.86 -7.61
CA GLU A 102 14.10 -12.82 -7.08
C GLU A 102 14.12 -11.62 -8.03
N LEU A 103 12.94 -11.17 -8.47
CA LEU A 103 12.85 -9.97 -9.31
C LEU A 103 13.59 -8.79 -8.66
N PRO A 104 14.25 -7.92 -9.45
CA PRO A 104 14.83 -6.70 -8.93
C PRO A 104 13.80 -5.89 -8.15
N LYS A 105 14.19 -5.48 -6.93
CA LYS A 105 13.40 -4.59 -6.07
C LYS A 105 13.63 -3.13 -6.40
N ASP A 106 14.78 -2.82 -6.99
CA ASP A 106 15.15 -1.49 -7.45
C ASP A 106 14.63 -1.26 -8.87
N ASP A 107 13.82 -0.23 -9.04
CA ASP A 107 13.24 0.16 -10.32
C ASP A 107 14.28 0.63 -11.33
N ASP A 108 15.39 1.23 -10.89
CA ASP A 108 16.48 1.63 -11.79
C ASP A 108 17.18 0.39 -12.36
N VAL A 109 17.37 -0.65 -11.55
CA VAL A 109 17.89 -1.95 -12.01
C VAL A 109 16.89 -2.63 -12.96
N ALA A 110 15.59 -2.67 -12.61
CA ALA A 110 14.57 -3.23 -13.48
C ALA A 110 14.47 -2.49 -14.83
N LYS A 111 14.58 -1.16 -14.79
CA LYS A 111 14.60 -0.27 -15.95
C LYS A 111 15.83 -0.52 -16.82
N ALA A 112 17.02 -0.60 -16.22
CA ALA A 112 18.28 -0.82 -16.91
C ALA A 112 18.22 -2.05 -17.84
N PHE A 113 17.58 -3.12 -17.36
CA PHE A 113 17.43 -4.39 -18.08
C PHE A 113 16.11 -4.53 -18.85
N GLY A 114 15.39 -3.43 -19.05
CA GLY A 114 14.19 -3.39 -19.88
C GLY A 114 12.99 -4.17 -19.33
N LEU A 115 12.99 -4.53 -18.04
CA LEU A 115 11.84 -5.19 -17.41
C LEU A 115 10.60 -4.27 -17.42
N LEU A 116 10.81 -2.97 -17.21
CA LEU A 116 9.74 -1.95 -17.21
C LEU A 116 9.20 -1.61 -18.60
N TYR A 117 9.69 -2.28 -19.65
CA TYR A 117 9.07 -2.23 -20.97
C TYR A 117 7.72 -2.98 -20.98
N PHE A 118 7.58 -4.03 -20.17
CA PHE A 118 6.37 -4.85 -20.14
C PHE A 118 5.39 -4.32 -19.10
N THR A 119 4.15 -4.08 -19.54
CA THR A 119 3.05 -3.66 -18.67
C THR A 119 2.29 -4.83 -18.03
N SER A 120 2.62 -6.07 -18.40
CA SER A 120 2.06 -7.30 -17.84
C SER A 120 3.08 -7.96 -16.92
N ALA A 121 2.67 -8.33 -15.71
CA ALA A 121 3.50 -9.07 -14.77
C ALA A 121 3.95 -10.42 -15.34
N ALA A 122 3.12 -11.06 -16.18
CA ALA A 122 3.46 -12.33 -16.82
C ALA A 122 4.63 -12.15 -17.80
N ASP A 123 4.58 -11.12 -18.65
CA ASP A 123 5.62 -10.84 -19.64
C ASP A 123 6.91 -10.34 -18.98
N LEU A 124 6.79 -9.52 -17.94
CA LEU A 124 7.91 -9.08 -17.11
C LEU A 124 8.62 -10.29 -16.47
N GLN A 125 7.86 -11.19 -15.83
CA GLN A 125 8.38 -12.43 -15.24
C GLN A 125 8.97 -13.36 -16.30
N ARG A 126 8.35 -13.40 -17.48
CA ARG A 126 8.82 -14.19 -18.62
C ARG A 126 10.22 -13.74 -19.05
N LEU A 127 10.43 -12.44 -19.25
CA LEU A 127 11.75 -11.87 -19.55
C LEU A 127 12.74 -12.13 -18.40
N PHE A 128 12.34 -11.90 -17.16
CA PHE A 128 13.24 -12.10 -16.02
C PHE A 128 13.70 -13.56 -15.87
N ARG A 129 12.81 -14.54 -16.06
CA ARG A 129 13.19 -15.97 -16.08
C ARG A 129 14.14 -16.30 -17.23
N LEU A 130 13.97 -15.65 -18.38
CA LEU A 130 14.92 -15.82 -19.49
C LEU A 130 16.32 -15.34 -19.09
N TYR A 131 16.43 -14.17 -18.44
CA TYR A 131 17.69 -13.71 -17.87
C TYR A 131 18.26 -14.66 -16.79
N CYS A 132 17.43 -15.14 -15.86
CA CYS A 132 17.86 -16.09 -14.83
C CYS A 132 18.47 -17.34 -15.44
N ARG A 133 17.85 -17.92 -16.47
CA ARG A 133 18.40 -19.08 -17.19
C ARG A 133 19.74 -18.74 -17.83
N LEU A 134 19.82 -17.62 -18.56
CA LEU A 134 21.06 -17.21 -19.22
C LEU A 134 22.22 -17.06 -18.23
N VAL A 135 21.97 -16.50 -17.04
CA VAL A 135 22.97 -16.31 -15.99
C VAL A 135 23.29 -17.61 -15.24
N ASN A 136 22.28 -18.33 -14.75
CA ASN A 136 22.46 -19.45 -13.83
C ASN A 136 22.78 -20.78 -14.53
N GLU A 137 22.17 -21.04 -15.69
CA GLU A 137 22.30 -22.32 -16.39
C GLU A 137 23.35 -22.27 -17.51
N TRP A 138 23.52 -21.10 -18.15
CA TRP A 138 24.28 -20.97 -19.39
C TRP A 138 25.53 -20.09 -19.27
N GLY A 139 25.89 -19.71 -18.03
CA GLY A 139 27.17 -19.06 -17.73
C GLY A 139 27.40 -17.78 -18.53
N VAL A 140 26.36 -16.95 -18.71
CA VAL A 140 26.56 -15.57 -19.16
C VAL A 140 27.47 -14.87 -18.17
N GLU A 141 28.64 -14.45 -18.66
CA GLU A 141 29.61 -13.72 -17.88
C GLU A 141 29.12 -12.30 -17.63
N GLU A 142 29.48 -11.76 -16.47
CA GLU A 142 29.04 -10.44 -16.04
C GLU A 142 29.48 -9.33 -17.01
N ASP A 143 30.70 -9.42 -17.55
CA ASP A 143 31.23 -8.43 -18.48
C ASP A 143 30.51 -8.47 -19.83
N GLU A 144 30.04 -9.65 -20.27
CA GLU A 144 29.26 -9.81 -21.50
C GLU A 144 27.89 -9.13 -21.37
N LEU A 145 27.22 -9.35 -20.24
CA LEU A 145 25.94 -8.70 -19.94
C LEU A 145 26.09 -7.18 -19.80
N ARG A 146 27.18 -6.74 -19.15
CA ARG A 146 27.52 -5.32 -18.98
C ARG A 146 27.80 -4.63 -20.29
N GLU A 147 28.55 -5.27 -21.19
CA GLU A 147 28.82 -4.76 -22.54
C GLU A 147 27.51 -4.62 -23.33
N ALA A 148 26.64 -5.64 -23.29
CA ALA A 148 25.35 -5.60 -23.96
C ALA A 148 24.44 -4.48 -23.44
N TRP A 149 24.42 -4.25 -22.13
CA TRP A 149 23.70 -3.15 -21.50
C TRP A 149 24.26 -1.78 -21.92
N GLN A 150 25.57 -1.56 -21.80
CA GLN A 150 26.23 -0.30 -22.14
C GLN A 150 26.10 0.06 -23.63
N GLN A 151 26.09 -0.93 -24.51
CA GLN A 151 25.91 -0.72 -25.95
C GLN A 151 24.43 -0.62 -26.37
N ASN A 152 23.49 -0.72 -25.44
CA ASN A 152 22.05 -0.80 -25.72
C ASN A 152 21.70 -1.92 -26.73
N LYS A 153 22.36 -3.08 -26.58
CA LYS A 153 22.20 -4.27 -27.43
C LYS A 153 21.61 -5.47 -26.67
N LEU A 154 20.86 -5.21 -25.59
CA LEU A 154 20.30 -6.28 -24.75
C LEU A 154 19.42 -7.24 -25.53
N LYS A 155 18.61 -6.75 -26.48
CA LYS A 155 17.74 -7.59 -27.30
C LYS A 155 18.57 -8.53 -28.17
N GLU A 156 19.53 -7.99 -28.91
CA GLU A 156 20.42 -8.74 -29.78
C GLU A 156 21.23 -9.77 -28.99
N PHE A 157 21.74 -9.36 -27.83
CA PHE A 157 22.47 -10.22 -26.90
C PHE A 157 21.64 -11.43 -26.45
N ILE A 158 20.42 -11.19 -25.95
CA ILE A 158 19.54 -12.28 -25.50
C ILE A 158 19.22 -13.23 -26.65
N LEU A 159 18.86 -12.70 -27.82
CA LEU A 159 18.51 -13.51 -28.99
C LEU A 159 19.71 -14.33 -29.47
N PHE A 160 20.91 -13.73 -29.48
CA PHE A 160 22.14 -14.41 -29.87
C PHE A 160 22.49 -15.54 -28.91
N ARG A 161 22.55 -15.28 -27.59
CA ARG A 161 22.84 -16.33 -26.59
C ARG A 161 21.80 -17.43 -26.62
N SER A 162 20.52 -17.07 -26.77
CA SER A 162 19.45 -18.04 -26.86
C SER A 162 19.52 -18.94 -28.10
N SER A 163 20.05 -18.43 -29.22
CA SER A 163 20.22 -19.21 -30.46
C SER A 163 21.26 -20.33 -30.33
N GLN A 164 22.19 -20.20 -29.37
CA GLN A 164 23.25 -21.18 -29.13
C GLN A 164 22.80 -22.32 -28.19
N ILE A 165 21.62 -22.19 -27.58
CA ILE A 165 21.11 -23.13 -26.59
C ILE A 165 20.13 -24.08 -27.27
N PRO A 166 20.39 -25.41 -27.29
CA PRO A 166 19.49 -26.39 -27.91
C PRO A 166 18.31 -26.72 -26.98
N SER A 167 17.44 -25.73 -26.74
CA SER A 167 16.26 -25.86 -25.87
C SER A 167 15.02 -25.29 -26.57
N SER A 168 14.03 -26.15 -26.80
CA SER A 168 12.75 -25.75 -27.40
C SER A 168 12.03 -24.67 -26.59
N LEU A 169 12.14 -24.73 -25.26
CA LEU A 169 11.61 -23.72 -24.36
C LEU A 169 12.29 -22.37 -24.59
N ILE A 170 13.62 -22.32 -24.60
CA ILE A 170 14.37 -21.07 -24.85
C ILE A 170 14.04 -20.51 -26.22
N HIS A 171 13.98 -21.34 -27.26
CA HIS A 171 13.60 -20.87 -28.60
C HIS A 171 12.20 -20.25 -28.64
N ALA A 172 11.23 -20.80 -27.90
CA ALA A 172 9.90 -20.21 -27.78
C ALA A 172 9.94 -18.84 -27.08
N GLU A 173 10.74 -18.71 -26.02
CA GLU A 173 10.95 -17.44 -25.29
C GLU A 173 11.62 -16.38 -26.17
N SER A 174 12.69 -16.74 -26.89
CA SER A 174 13.39 -15.84 -27.79
C SER A 174 12.54 -15.44 -28.99
N HIS A 175 11.75 -16.37 -29.53
CA HIS A 175 10.79 -16.04 -30.58
C HIS A 175 9.78 -15.01 -30.08
N TRP A 176 9.23 -15.18 -28.87
CA TRP A 176 8.35 -14.17 -28.27
C TRP A 176 9.03 -12.81 -28.11
N LEU A 177 10.27 -12.77 -27.58
CA LEU A 177 11.01 -11.52 -27.41
C LEU A 177 11.34 -10.85 -28.75
N SER A 178 11.59 -11.63 -29.80
CA SER A 178 11.87 -11.09 -31.14
C SER A 178 10.73 -10.22 -31.67
N GLN A 179 9.48 -10.59 -31.36
CA GLN A 179 8.26 -9.85 -31.75
C GLN A 179 8.09 -8.52 -30.98
N GLN A 180 8.86 -8.29 -29.92
CA GLN A 180 8.79 -7.07 -29.11
C GLN A 180 9.65 -5.97 -29.71
N ASN A 181 9.14 -5.29 -30.73
CA ASN A 181 9.91 -4.30 -31.50
C ASN A 181 10.39 -3.09 -30.68
N GLY A 182 9.72 -2.75 -29.59
CA GLY A 182 10.07 -1.61 -28.73
C GLY A 182 10.98 -1.95 -27.55
N PHE A 183 11.32 -3.23 -27.33
CA PHE A 183 12.12 -3.66 -26.20
C PHE A 183 13.58 -3.18 -26.33
N ALA A 184 14.09 -2.50 -25.29
CA ALA A 184 15.45 -2.01 -25.20
C ALA A 184 15.85 -1.75 -23.74
N ALA A 185 17.15 -1.55 -23.49
CA ALA A 185 17.63 -1.08 -22.18
C ALA A 185 17.01 0.28 -21.84
N ASN A 186 16.74 0.51 -20.56
CA ASN A 186 16.17 1.77 -20.05
C ASN A 186 14.79 2.16 -20.61
N LYS A 187 14.16 1.30 -21.40
CA LYS A 187 12.84 1.55 -21.97
C LYS A 187 11.76 1.31 -20.91
N ILE A 188 10.93 2.33 -20.71
CA ILE A 188 9.74 2.27 -19.86
C ILE A 188 8.51 2.43 -20.75
N THR A 189 7.51 1.59 -20.55
CA THR A 189 6.19 1.79 -21.13
C THR A 189 5.30 2.53 -20.16
N ASP A 190 4.57 3.54 -20.66
CA ASP A 190 3.60 4.26 -19.84
C ASP A 190 2.48 3.32 -19.39
N PHE A 191 2.34 3.14 -18.08
CA PHE A 191 1.31 2.30 -17.51
C PHE A 191 -0.11 2.83 -17.79
N ASN A 192 -0.25 4.11 -18.16
CA ASN A 192 -1.51 4.67 -18.65
C ASN A 192 -2.07 3.90 -19.84
N VAL A 193 -1.23 3.26 -20.66
CA VAL A 193 -1.68 2.39 -21.76
C VAL A 193 -2.56 1.25 -21.23
N VAL A 194 -2.27 0.72 -20.04
CA VAL A 194 -3.10 -0.31 -19.40
C VAL A 194 -4.46 0.26 -19.07
N PHE A 195 -4.51 1.42 -18.39
CA PHE A 195 -5.77 2.07 -18.04
C PHE A 195 -6.59 2.44 -19.28
N GLU A 196 -5.97 2.96 -20.34
CA GLU A 196 -6.67 3.30 -21.58
C GLU A 196 -7.23 2.06 -22.27
N SER A 197 -6.48 0.94 -22.29
CA SER A 197 -6.92 -0.32 -22.92
C SER A 197 -8.18 -0.91 -22.28
N GLN A 198 -8.41 -0.65 -20.98
CA GLN A 198 -9.52 -1.21 -20.22
C GLN A 198 -10.76 -0.33 -20.20
N LYS A 199 -10.74 0.87 -20.80
CA LYS A 199 -11.87 1.81 -20.75
C LYS A 199 -13.20 1.22 -21.22
N HIS A 200 -13.15 0.25 -22.14
CA HIS A 200 -14.34 -0.43 -22.66
C HIS A 200 -15.24 -1.07 -21.59
N ILE A 201 -14.73 -1.36 -20.38
CA ILE A 201 -15.53 -1.89 -19.26
C ILE A 201 -16.34 -0.82 -18.54
N LEU A 202 -15.96 0.45 -18.68
CA LEU A 202 -16.65 1.57 -18.08
C LEU A 202 -17.92 1.87 -18.86
N LYS A 203 -18.90 2.52 -18.21
CA LYS A 203 -20.05 3.10 -18.91
C LYS A 203 -19.60 4.15 -19.91
N ARG A 204 -20.40 4.38 -20.95
CA ARG A 204 -20.07 5.33 -22.03
C ARG A 204 -19.75 6.74 -21.51
N GLU A 205 -20.47 7.18 -20.49
CA GLU A 205 -20.25 8.49 -19.86
C GLU A 205 -18.84 8.60 -19.25
N ASP A 206 -18.33 7.51 -18.66
CA ASP A 206 -17.04 7.48 -17.97
C ASP A 206 -15.86 7.20 -18.90
N GLN A 207 -16.09 6.60 -20.07
CA GLN A 207 -15.03 6.28 -21.05
C GLN A 207 -14.28 7.54 -21.55
N GLN A 208 -14.97 8.69 -21.57
CA GLN A 208 -14.39 9.96 -22.02
C GLN A 208 -13.70 10.73 -20.90
N VAL A 209 -13.82 10.26 -19.65
CA VAL A 209 -13.24 10.90 -18.48
C VAL A 209 -11.84 10.32 -18.25
N PRO A 210 -10.81 11.15 -18.01
CA PRO A 210 -9.51 10.67 -17.52
C PRO A 210 -9.72 9.84 -16.25
N TYR A 211 -9.08 8.67 -16.15
CA TYR A 211 -9.42 7.71 -15.12
C TYR A 211 -9.24 8.29 -13.71
N GLU A 212 -8.25 9.15 -13.50
CA GLU A 212 -7.93 9.84 -12.24
C GLU A 212 -9.07 10.76 -11.75
N LYS A 213 -9.99 11.11 -12.66
CA LYS A 213 -11.16 11.95 -12.38
C LYS A 213 -12.44 11.14 -12.22
N LEU A 214 -12.38 9.81 -12.30
CA LEU A 214 -13.54 8.95 -12.07
C LEU A 214 -14.10 9.19 -10.67
N LYS A 215 -15.42 9.29 -10.61
CA LYS A 215 -16.17 9.44 -9.36
C LYS A 215 -17.27 8.38 -9.29
N PRO A 216 -17.62 7.91 -8.08
CA PRO A 216 -17.00 8.24 -6.79
C PRO A 216 -15.59 7.60 -6.63
N ARG A 217 -14.89 7.91 -5.53
CA ARG A 217 -13.49 7.45 -5.31
C ARG A 217 -13.37 5.93 -5.37
N GLU A 218 -14.36 5.22 -4.84
CA GLU A 218 -14.41 3.76 -4.83
C GLU A 218 -14.46 3.18 -6.25
N LYS A 219 -15.03 3.92 -7.22
CA LYS A 219 -15.03 3.53 -8.62
C LYS A 219 -13.65 3.65 -9.25
N LEU A 220 -12.90 4.71 -8.92
CA LEU A 220 -11.50 4.85 -9.32
C LEU A 220 -10.67 3.71 -8.73
N GLU A 221 -10.77 3.45 -7.42
CA GLU A 221 -10.01 2.40 -6.73
C GLU A 221 -10.30 1.00 -7.30
N ALA A 222 -11.56 0.71 -7.59
CA ALA A 222 -11.97 -0.52 -8.26
C ALA A 222 -11.44 -0.62 -9.70
N TYR A 223 -11.42 0.49 -10.45
CA TYR A 223 -10.89 0.52 -11.81
C TYR A 223 -9.39 0.25 -11.84
N VAL A 224 -8.65 0.89 -10.91
CA VAL A 224 -7.21 0.67 -10.73
C VAL A 224 -6.93 -0.78 -10.39
N PHE A 225 -7.67 -1.34 -9.42
CA PHE A 225 -7.53 -2.75 -9.04
C PHE A 225 -7.81 -3.70 -10.21
N LEU A 226 -8.88 -3.46 -10.97
CA LEU A 226 -9.23 -4.31 -12.11
C LEU A 226 -8.09 -4.31 -13.15
N CYS A 227 -7.55 -3.14 -13.47
CA CYS A 227 -6.41 -3.02 -14.37
C CYS A 227 -5.17 -3.76 -13.82
N GLN A 228 -4.87 -3.59 -12.53
CA GLN A 228 -3.77 -4.24 -11.82
C GLN A 228 -3.90 -5.77 -11.88
N ILE A 229 -5.04 -6.30 -11.42
CA ILE A 229 -5.26 -7.75 -11.35
C ILE A 229 -5.31 -8.37 -12.74
N ARG A 230 -5.88 -7.67 -13.75
CA ARG A 230 -5.89 -8.13 -15.15
C ARG A 230 -4.52 -8.15 -15.81
N ASN A 231 -3.56 -7.40 -15.28
CA ASN A 231 -2.17 -7.44 -15.74
C ASN A 231 -1.26 -8.31 -14.86
N GLY A 232 -1.83 -9.01 -13.87
CA GLY A 232 -1.10 -9.98 -13.05
C GLY A 232 -0.37 -9.36 -11.87
N TYR A 233 -0.68 -8.11 -11.54
CA TYR A 233 -0.24 -7.45 -10.32
C TYR A 233 -1.27 -7.63 -9.21
N VAL A 234 -0.83 -7.47 -7.98
CA VAL A 234 -1.68 -7.51 -6.78
C VAL A 234 -1.38 -6.27 -5.92
N PRO A 235 -2.37 -5.76 -5.17
CA PRO A 235 -2.15 -4.66 -4.24
C PRO A 235 -1.05 -4.98 -3.21
N ASP A 236 -0.15 -4.04 -2.96
CA ASP A 236 0.85 -4.12 -1.87
C ASP A 236 0.43 -3.29 -0.66
N ALA A 237 1.13 -3.43 0.46
CA ALA A 237 0.73 -2.88 1.76
C ALA A 237 0.58 -1.35 1.79
N ASP A 238 1.26 -0.63 0.89
CA ASP A 238 1.15 0.82 0.71
C ASP A 238 -0.10 1.25 -0.07
N GLU A 239 -0.87 0.31 -0.61
CA GLU A 239 -2.14 0.56 -1.30
C GLU A 239 -3.36 0.32 -0.39
N ASP A 240 -4.38 1.18 -0.50
CA ASP A 240 -5.66 1.02 0.23
C ASP A 240 -6.40 -0.27 -0.15
N ASN A 241 -6.31 -0.67 -1.42
CA ASN A 241 -6.88 -1.91 -1.93
C ASN A 241 -6.31 -3.16 -1.27
N TRP A 242 -5.12 -3.10 -0.66
CA TRP A 242 -4.57 -4.23 0.08
C TRP A 242 -5.43 -4.62 1.28
N ILE A 243 -6.05 -3.63 1.94
CA ILE A 243 -7.01 -3.85 3.03
C ILE A 243 -8.42 -4.01 2.47
N TYR A 244 -8.89 -3.09 1.61
CA TYR A 244 -10.28 -3.08 1.16
C TYR A 244 -10.69 -4.27 0.30
N LEU A 245 -9.72 -4.97 -0.30
CA LEU A 245 -9.96 -6.20 -1.03
C LEU A 245 -9.40 -7.44 -0.30
N GLY A 246 -8.92 -7.26 0.94
CA GLY A 246 -8.59 -8.36 1.84
C GLY A 246 -7.28 -9.08 1.54
N PHE A 247 -6.39 -8.52 0.70
CA PHE A 247 -5.04 -9.08 0.50
C PHE A 247 -4.21 -9.07 1.78
N CYS A 248 -4.51 -8.17 2.72
CA CYS A 248 -3.89 -8.15 4.04
C CYS A 248 -4.20 -9.40 4.88
N THR A 249 -5.21 -10.18 4.53
CA THR A 249 -5.58 -11.41 5.25
C THR A 249 -4.75 -12.63 4.84
N ALA A 250 -4.05 -12.55 3.70
CA ALA A 250 -3.17 -13.62 3.26
C ALA A 250 -1.97 -13.78 4.21
N ARG A 251 -1.65 -15.03 4.54
CA ARG A 251 -0.53 -15.39 5.43
C ARG A 251 0.81 -15.31 4.71
N ASP A 252 0.83 -15.72 3.45
CA ASP A 252 2.04 -15.85 2.63
C ASP A 252 1.77 -15.51 1.15
N GLY A 253 2.80 -15.71 0.33
CA GLY A 253 2.72 -15.50 -1.11
C GLY A 253 1.76 -16.45 -1.82
N ASP A 254 1.62 -17.68 -1.35
CA ASP A 254 0.75 -18.69 -2.01
C ASP A 254 -0.72 -18.34 -1.82
N GLU A 255 -1.13 -17.94 -0.61
CA GLU A 255 -2.48 -17.45 -0.34
C GLU A 255 -2.77 -16.15 -1.09
N THR A 256 -1.78 -15.25 -1.17
CA THR A 256 -1.89 -14.01 -1.95
C THR A 256 -2.17 -14.33 -3.42
N GLN A 257 -1.45 -15.29 -4.00
CA GLN A 257 -1.66 -15.73 -5.37
C GLN A 257 -2.99 -16.48 -5.56
N GLN A 258 -3.44 -17.25 -4.57
CA GLN A 258 -4.75 -17.88 -4.60
C GLN A 258 -5.86 -16.83 -4.63
N LEU A 259 -5.80 -15.81 -3.76
CA LEU A 259 -6.76 -14.71 -3.74
C LEU A 259 -6.73 -13.91 -5.04
N ALA A 260 -5.54 -13.65 -5.59
CA ALA A 260 -5.38 -12.99 -6.87
C ALA A 260 -6.08 -13.74 -8.02
N LYS A 261 -5.96 -15.08 -8.04
CA LYS A 261 -6.67 -15.94 -9.02
C LYS A 261 -8.18 -15.86 -8.84
N LEU A 262 -8.68 -15.86 -7.61
CA LEU A 262 -10.12 -15.72 -7.34
C LEU A 262 -10.63 -14.36 -7.82
N TYR A 263 -9.92 -13.28 -7.51
CA TYR A 263 -10.27 -11.95 -8.01
C TYR A 263 -10.21 -11.86 -9.53
N ARG A 264 -9.20 -12.44 -10.18
CA ARG A 264 -9.12 -12.50 -11.64
C ARG A 264 -10.39 -13.13 -12.22
N VAL A 265 -10.77 -14.31 -11.73
CA VAL A 265 -11.99 -15.00 -12.17
C VAL A 265 -13.22 -14.15 -11.90
N LEU A 266 -13.28 -13.44 -10.77
CA LEU A 266 -14.39 -12.57 -10.42
C LEU A 266 -14.52 -11.39 -11.40
N VAL A 267 -13.45 -10.60 -11.59
CA VAL A 267 -13.48 -9.39 -12.45
C VAL A 267 -13.66 -9.70 -13.93
N ASP A 268 -13.35 -10.93 -14.36
CA ASP A 268 -13.60 -11.37 -15.73
C ASP A 268 -15.04 -11.87 -15.95
N ARG A 269 -15.78 -12.16 -14.87
CA ARG A 269 -17.17 -12.66 -14.93
C ARG A 269 -18.20 -11.62 -14.52
N CYS A 270 -17.87 -10.70 -13.62
CA CYS A 270 -18.81 -9.70 -13.13
C CYS A 270 -18.78 -8.40 -13.92
N GLU A 271 -19.91 -7.72 -13.98
CA GLU A 271 -20.00 -6.36 -14.49
C GLU A 271 -19.20 -5.40 -13.59
N PHE A 272 -18.47 -4.46 -14.20
CA PHE A 272 -17.64 -3.51 -13.44
C PHE A 272 -18.47 -2.68 -12.44
N GLU A 273 -19.67 -2.27 -12.85
CA GLU A 273 -20.60 -1.53 -11.98
C GLU A 273 -21.08 -2.33 -10.77
N GLU A 274 -21.14 -3.65 -10.89
CA GLU A 274 -21.47 -4.51 -9.77
C GLU A 274 -20.28 -4.62 -8.82
N PHE A 275 -19.07 -4.76 -9.37
CA PHE A 275 -17.84 -4.89 -8.60
C PHE A 275 -17.58 -3.68 -7.70
N TRP A 276 -17.53 -2.46 -8.27
CA TRP A 276 -17.16 -1.29 -7.47
C TRP A 276 -18.24 -0.94 -6.42
N LYS A 277 -19.52 -1.23 -6.71
CA LYS A 277 -20.60 -1.06 -5.72
C LYS A 277 -20.50 -2.08 -4.60
N ALA A 278 -20.18 -3.34 -4.92
CA ALA A 278 -19.98 -4.36 -3.90
C ALA A 278 -18.82 -3.98 -2.96
N MET A 279 -17.75 -3.40 -3.50
CA MET A 279 -16.64 -2.86 -2.70
C MET A 279 -17.13 -1.72 -1.78
N ALA A 280 -17.78 -0.70 -2.34
CA ALA A 280 -18.28 0.44 -1.57
C ALA A 280 -19.32 0.06 -0.50
N GLU A 281 -20.13 -0.95 -0.75
CA GLU A 281 -21.24 -1.36 0.14
C GLU A 281 -20.88 -2.47 1.14
N SER A 282 -19.62 -2.91 1.16
CA SER A 282 -19.15 -4.09 1.94
C SER A 282 -19.89 -5.39 1.59
N LYS A 283 -20.14 -5.61 0.30
CA LYS A 283 -20.83 -6.79 -0.26
C LYS A 283 -19.92 -7.67 -1.11
N MET A 284 -18.60 -7.51 -1.01
CA MET A 284 -17.64 -8.32 -1.78
C MET A 284 -17.81 -9.82 -1.54
N VAL A 285 -18.06 -10.24 -0.29
CA VAL A 285 -18.34 -11.64 0.05
C VAL A 285 -19.58 -12.18 -0.70
N ASP A 286 -20.64 -11.38 -0.76
CA ASP A 286 -21.87 -11.75 -1.48
C ASP A 286 -21.62 -11.82 -3.00
N LEU A 287 -20.79 -10.92 -3.52
CA LEU A 287 -20.37 -10.95 -4.92
C LEU A 287 -19.60 -12.23 -5.26
N PHE A 288 -18.61 -12.62 -4.45
CA PHE A 288 -17.92 -13.91 -4.62
C PHE A 288 -18.89 -15.09 -4.61
N ARG A 289 -19.87 -15.11 -3.69
CA ARG A 289 -20.89 -16.16 -3.62
C ARG A 289 -21.76 -16.19 -4.87
N LYS A 290 -22.22 -15.03 -5.35
CA LYS A 290 -23.03 -14.90 -6.57
C LYS A 290 -22.34 -15.51 -7.79
N TYR A 291 -21.03 -15.32 -7.91
CA TYR A 291 -20.22 -15.86 -9.03
C TYR A 291 -19.62 -17.24 -8.77
N GLY A 292 -20.12 -17.97 -7.75
CA GLY A 292 -19.76 -19.37 -7.48
C GLY A 292 -18.39 -19.56 -6.82
N LEU A 293 -17.80 -18.49 -6.28
CA LEU A 293 -16.47 -18.50 -5.63
C LEU A 293 -16.55 -18.50 -4.10
N GLY A 294 -17.77 -18.54 -3.52
CA GLY A 294 -18.01 -18.46 -2.09
C GLY A 294 -17.29 -19.52 -1.25
N HIS A 295 -17.21 -20.77 -1.73
CA HIS A 295 -16.48 -21.83 -1.00
C HIS A 295 -14.99 -21.53 -0.91
N ALA A 296 -14.39 -20.99 -1.97
CA ALA A 296 -12.95 -20.74 -2.01
C ALA A 296 -12.52 -19.63 -1.04
N ILE A 297 -13.35 -18.59 -0.86
CA ILE A 297 -13.07 -17.51 0.09
C ILE A 297 -13.40 -17.87 1.54
N LYS A 298 -14.24 -18.88 1.77
CA LYS A 298 -14.62 -19.33 3.12
C LYS A 298 -13.44 -19.95 3.87
N GLU A 299 -12.56 -20.63 3.15
CA GLU A 299 -11.35 -21.25 3.69
C GLU A 299 -10.22 -20.24 3.95
N MET A 300 -10.36 -18.99 3.48
CA MET A 300 -9.37 -17.95 3.68
C MET A 300 -9.53 -17.32 5.07
N ARG A 301 -8.46 -17.38 5.85
CA ARG A 301 -8.40 -16.85 7.21
C ARG A 301 -8.85 -15.38 7.24
N ASN A 302 -9.77 -15.03 8.14
CA ASN A 302 -10.20 -13.65 8.42
C ASN A 302 -10.76 -12.85 7.22
N PHE A 303 -10.78 -13.42 6.01
CA PHE A 303 -11.19 -12.74 4.78
C PHE A 303 -12.66 -12.31 4.80
N GLU A 304 -13.58 -13.22 5.12
CA GLU A 304 -15.00 -12.89 5.23
C GLU A 304 -15.27 -11.90 6.39
N ILE A 305 -14.52 -12.02 7.49
CA ILE A 305 -14.68 -11.16 8.67
C ILE A 305 -14.38 -9.70 8.28
N LEU A 306 -13.24 -9.49 7.61
CA LEU A 306 -12.84 -8.17 7.12
C LEU A 306 -13.82 -7.63 6.07
N LEU A 307 -14.09 -8.38 5.00
CA LEU A 307 -14.82 -7.85 3.84
C LEU A 307 -16.32 -7.59 4.06
N ARG A 308 -16.91 -8.12 5.12
CA ARG A 308 -18.29 -7.77 5.52
C ARG A 308 -18.43 -6.34 6.04
N ALA A 309 -17.32 -5.73 6.44
CA ALA A 309 -17.29 -4.44 7.11
C ALA A 309 -16.39 -3.41 6.42
N ALA A 310 -15.43 -3.86 5.60
CA ALA A 310 -14.30 -3.09 5.08
C ALA A 310 -14.63 -1.74 4.41
N GLY A 311 -15.80 -1.58 3.78
CA GLY A 311 -16.22 -0.29 3.18
C GLY A 311 -16.82 0.71 4.19
N THR A 312 -16.96 0.32 5.45
CA THR A 312 -17.53 1.13 6.54
C THR A 312 -16.54 1.29 7.70
N TRP A 313 -15.95 0.19 8.14
CA TRP A 313 -15.02 0.11 9.26
C TRP A 313 -14.31 -1.25 9.27
N TYR A 314 -13.15 -1.33 9.88
CA TYR A 314 -12.39 -2.58 10.00
C TYR A 314 -11.46 -2.54 11.21
N GLN A 315 -10.96 -3.69 11.64
CA GLN A 315 -10.10 -3.78 12.82
C GLN A 315 -8.77 -3.06 12.59
N SER A 316 -8.32 -2.28 13.58
CA SER A 316 -7.06 -1.52 13.49
C SER A 316 -5.81 -2.38 13.36
N VAL A 317 -5.91 -3.69 13.63
CA VAL A 317 -4.82 -4.64 13.44
C VAL A 317 -4.36 -4.71 11.98
N TRP A 318 -5.25 -4.44 11.03
CA TRP A 318 -4.89 -4.43 9.61
C TRP A 318 -3.98 -3.25 9.26
N GLU A 319 -4.19 -2.09 9.88
CA GLU A 319 -3.28 -0.94 9.79
C GLU A 319 -1.97 -1.19 10.54
N LEU A 320 -2.00 -1.94 11.65
CA LEU A 320 -0.77 -2.37 12.32
C LEU A 320 0.04 -3.29 11.39
N LYS A 321 -0.61 -4.28 10.79
CA LYS A 321 0.03 -5.20 9.83
C LYS A 321 0.61 -4.42 8.65
N ARG A 322 -0.12 -3.45 8.10
CA ARG A 322 0.39 -2.50 7.10
C ARG A 322 1.66 -1.81 7.59
N PHE A 323 1.62 -1.20 8.77
CA PHE A 323 2.76 -0.48 9.34
C PHE A 323 4.00 -1.36 9.50
N THR A 324 3.85 -2.65 9.79
CA THR A 324 5.00 -3.58 9.85
C THR A 324 5.64 -3.88 8.50
N ARG A 325 4.98 -3.55 7.38
CA ARG A 325 5.41 -3.86 6.00
C ARG A 325 5.85 -2.63 5.20
N VAL A 326 5.28 -1.45 5.43
CA VAL A 326 5.58 -0.24 4.65
C VAL A 326 6.67 0.59 5.31
N SER A 327 7.64 1.14 4.58
CA SER A 327 8.70 1.99 5.17
C SER A 327 8.22 3.41 5.54
N CYS A 328 7.06 3.51 6.17
CA CYS A 328 6.55 4.75 6.75
C CYS A 328 7.22 5.02 8.11
N ALA A 329 7.54 6.29 8.39
CA ALA A 329 8.11 6.71 9.66
C ALA A 329 7.06 6.71 10.79
N GLU A 330 5.81 7.08 10.47
CA GLU A 330 4.75 7.24 11.45
C GLU A 330 3.62 6.21 11.23
N PRO A 331 3.13 5.57 12.31
CA PRO A 331 2.02 4.63 12.21
C PRO A 331 0.68 5.36 12.02
N HIS A 332 -0.30 4.63 11.47
CA HIS A 332 -1.68 5.10 11.43
C HIS A 332 -2.19 5.44 12.85
N ARG A 333 -3.10 6.40 12.98
CA ARG A 333 -3.52 6.89 14.31
C ARG A 333 -4.18 5.82 15.18
N SER A 334 -4.97 4.92 14.60
CA SER A 334 -5.50 3.79 15.37
C SER A 334 -4.36 2.93 15.93
N VAL A 335 -3.29 2.75 15.15
CA VAL A 335 -2.11 1.99 15.57
C VAL A 335 -1.35 2.66 16.71
N LEU A 336 -1.27 4.00 16.70
CA LEU A 336 -0.69 4.77 17.80
C LEU A 336 -1.32 4.41 19.15
N VAL A 337 -2.65 4.44 19.22
CA VAL A 337 -3.39 4.28 20.46
C VAL A 337 -3.55 2.81 20.82
N ASP A 338 -3.94 1.99 19.85
CA ASP A 338 -4.41 0.63 20.11
C ASP A 338 -3.25 -0.30 20.48
N TYR A 339 -2.06 -0.08 19.91
CA TYR A 339 -0.94 -1.02 20.00
C TYR A 339 0.28 -0.49 20.73
N GLY A 340 0.11 0.58 21.53
CA GLY A 340 1.12 1.09 22.48
C GLY A 340 2.13 2.08 21.91
N PHE A 341 2.10 2.36 20.61
CA PHE A 341 3.06 3.28 19.97
C PHE A 341 2.98 4.72 20.49
N SER A 342 1.86 5.15 21.08
CA SER A 342 1.74 6.45 21.75
C SER A 342 2.65 6.60 22.96
N ASN A 343 3.11 5.50 23.54
CA ASN A 343 3.95 5.48 24.73
C ASN A 343 5.45 5.45 24.39
N CYS A 344 5.80 5.17 23.14
CA CYS A 344 7.17 4.94 22.69
C CYS A 344 7.89 6.22 22.25
N ARG A 345 9.19 6.28 22.54
CA ARG A 345 10.15 7.19 21.89
C ARG A 345 10.75 6.54 20.64
N THR A 346 11.62 7.25 19.92
CA THR A 346 12.15 6.81 18.61
C THR A 346 12.81 5.41 18.62
N LEU A 347 13.62 5.07 19.63
CA LEU A 347 14.25 3.74 19.72
C LEU A 347 13.22 2.65 20.07
N GLU A 348 12.39 2.88 21.07
CA GLU A 348 11.33 1.95 21.51
C GLU A 348 10.30 1.70 20.40
N LEU A 349 10.04 2.69 19.55
CA LEU A 349 9.18 2.55 18.37
C LEU A 349 9.72 1.53 17.40
N SER A 350 11.04 1.53 17.15
CA SER A 350 11.69 0.54 16.29
C SER A 350 11.59 -0.87 16.88
N ASP A 351 11.82 -1.02 18.17
CA ASP A 351 11.77 -2.31 18.85
C ASP A 351 10.34 -2.88 18.90
N LEU A 352 9.34 -2.05 19.21
CA LEU A 352 7.93 -2.43 19.20
C LEU A 352 7.46 -2.80 17.80
N ARG A 353 7.84 -2.00 16.81
CA ARG A 353 7.55 -2.32 15.40
C ARG A 353 8.18 -3.65 15.01
N GLN A 354 9.43 -3.92 15.40
CA GLN A 354 10.10 -5.19 15.13
C GLN A 354 9.41 -6.38 15.82
N ALA A 355 8.90 -6.19 17.04
CA ALA A 355 8.13 -7.21 17.75
C ALA A 355 6.85 -7.59 16.97
N TYR A 356 6.07 -6.60 16.52
CA TYR A 356 4.90 -6.86 15.68
C TYR A 356 5.27 -7.42 14.30
N THR A 357 6.37 -6.96 13.67
CA THR A 357 6.88 -7.55 12.42
C THR A 357 7.20 -9.03 12.64
N LYS A 358 7.85 -9.40 13.76
CA LYS A 358 8.12 -10.80 14.11
C LYS A 358 6.82 -11.58 14.27
N PHE A 359 5.85 -11.04 15.01
CA PHE A 359 4.53 -11.67 15.21
C PHE A 359 3.82 -12.00 13.89
N PHE A 360 3.74 -11.06 12.93
CA PHE A 360 3.08 -11.35 11.65
C PHE A 360 3.92 -12.26 10.74
N THR A 361 5.25 -12.15 10.76
CA THR A 361 6.11 -13.00 9.92
C THR A 361 6.13 -14.47 10.35
N GLN A 362 5.86 -14.76 11.61
CA GLN A 362 5.67 -16.14 12.10
C GLN A 362 4.23 -16.67 11.95
N GLY A 363 3.33 -15.93 11.31
CA GLY A 363 1.95 -16.34 11.06
C GLY A 363 0.97 -16.09 12.21
N GLY A 364 1.29 -15.17 13.12
CA GLY A 364 0.43 -14.79 14.25
C GLY A 364 -1.00 -14.41 13.81
N ASP A 365 -1.97 -14.61 14.71
CA ASP A 365 -3.38 -14.34 14.42
C ASP A 365 -3.76 -12.88 14.60
N GLU A 366 -4.14 -12.23 13.50
CA GLU A 366 -4.54 -10.83 13.49
C GLU A 366 -5.77 -10.59 14.37
N MET A 367 -6.74 -11.51 14.35
CA MET A 367 -7.96 -11.35 15.13
C MET A 367 -7.74 -11.69 16.60
N ALA A 368 -6.85 -12.63 16.94
CA ALA A 368 -6.47 -12.86 18.33
C ALA A 368 -5.67 -11.67 18.91
N LEU A 369 -4.79 -11.05 18.12
CA LEU A 369 -4.08 -9.84 18.52
C LEU A 369 -5.03 -8.65 18.71
N HIS A 370 -6.00 -8.50 17.80
CA HIS A 370 -7.05 -7.50 17.95
C HIS A 370 -7.90 -7.74 19.20
N GLU A 371 -8.27 -8.98 19.51
CA GLU A 371 -9.00 -9.31 20.73
C GLU A 371 -8.18 -8.97 21.98
N ALA A 372 -6.91 -9.39 22.02
CA ALA A 372 -6.01 -9.04 23.12
C ALA A 372 -5.85 -7.52 23.28
N CYS A 373 -5.86 -6.77 22.17
CA CYS A 373 -5.88 -5.32 22.17
C CYS A 373 -7.09 -4.76 22.91
N ILE A 374 -8.31 -5.14 22.49
CA ILE A 374 -9.54 -4.56 23.05
C ILE A 374 -9.84 -5.05 24.47
N GLN A 375 -9.24 -6.17 24.90
CA GLN A 375 -9.30 -6.67 26.28
C GLN A 375 -8.23 -6.06 27.20
N GLY A 376 -7.33 -5.21 26.68
CA GLY A 376 -6.23 -4.64 27.47
C GLY A 376 -5.14 -5.66 27.85
N GLN A 377 -4.97 -6.72 27.06
CA GLN A 377 -4.10 -7.88 27.35
C GLN A 377 -2.89 -7.99 26.40
N LEU A 378 -2.53 -6.91 25.69
CA LEU A 378 -1.45 -6.92 24.68
C LEU A 378 -0.12 -7.44 25.21
N ALA A 379 0.32 -6.97 26.38
CA ALA A 379 1.63 -7.34 26.93
C ALA A 379 1.75 -8.86 27.12
N SER A 380 0.81 -9.44 27.86
CA SER A 380 0.77 -10.88 28.12
C SER A 380 0.59 -11.71 26.85
N PHE A 381 -0.21 -11.22 25.91
CA PHE A 381 -0.44 -11.90 24.64
C PHE A 381 0.83 -11.95 23.80
N LEU A 382 1.49 -10.80 23.60
CA LEU A 382 2.73 -10.73 22.82
C LEU A 382 3.88 -11.48 23.49
N GLU A 383 3.98 -11.44 24.82
CA GLU A 383 4.99 -12.20 25.56
C GLU A 383 4.85 -13.71 25.31
N SER A 384 3.61 -14.22 25.36
CA SER A 384 3.30 -15.62 25.06
C SER A 384 3.63 -15.99 23.61
N GLU A 385 3.20 -15.17 22.64
CA GLU A 385 3.36 -15.45 21.21
C GLU A 385 4.82 -15.32 20.72
N LEU A 386 5.61 -14.45 21.34
CA LEU A 386 6.99 -14.18 20.93
C LEU A 386 8.05 -14.94 21.75
N GLY A 387 7.64 -15.58 22.85
CA GLY A 387 8.53 -16.24 23.81
C GLY A 387 9.34 -15.24 24.65
N GLY A 388 8.76 -14.08 24.94
CA GLY A 388 9.40 -12.94 25.60
C GLY A 388 9.17 -11.62 24.86
N LEU A 389 8.92 -10.54 25.60
CA LEU A 389 8.70 -9.21 25.04
C LEU A 389 10.00 -8.39 25.11
N PRO A 390 10.51 -7.83 24.00
CA PRO A 390 11.75 -7.06 23.99
C PRO A 390 11.61 -5.67 24.64
N ILE A 391 10.39 -5.26 24.99
CA ILE A 391 10.09 -3.94 25.55
C ILE A 391 9.25 -4.06 26.82
N SER A 392 9.24 -3.00 27.64
CA SER A 392 8.45 -2.95 28.87
C SER A 392 6.95 -3.12 28.59
N ALA A 393 6.28 -3.93 29.42
CA ALA A 393 4.83 -4.14 29.37
C ALA A 393 4.03 -2.82 29.48
N GLU A 394 4.58 -1.82 30.17
CA GLU A 394 3.95 -0.49 30.30
C GLU A 394 3.88 0.25 28.95
N LEU A 395 4.86 0.03 28.07
CA LEU A 395 4.91 0.71 26.76
C LEU A 395 3.86 0.14 25.78
N VAL A 396 3.50 -1.14 25.90
CA VAL A 396 2.43 -1.75 25.08
C VAL A 396 1.03 -1.54 25.66
N SER A 397 0.91 -0.82 26.77
CA SER A 397 -0.39 -0.51 27.37
C SER A 397 -1.23 0.38 26.45
N ASN A 398 -2.55 0.18 26.51
CA ASN A 398 -3.54 0.93 25.75
C ASN A 398 -4.70 1.28 26.71
N PRO A 399 -5.63 2.16 26.32
CA PRO A 399 -6.73 2.59 27.21
C PRO A 399 -7.86 1.56 27.34
N TYR A 400 -7.66 0.31 26.91
CA TYR A 400 -8.67 -0.75 26.88
C TYR A 400 -8.56 -1.68 28.10
N PRO A 401 -9.66 -2.36 28.49
CA PRO A 401 -10.99 -2.34 27.88
C PRO A 401 -11.79 -1.06 28.17
N LEU A 402 -12.66 -0.66 27.23
CA LEU A 402 -13.62 0.44 27.43
C LEU A 402 -15.05 -0.11 27.35
N GLU A 403 -15.80 0.00 28.44
CA GLU A 403 -17.17 -0.53 28.53
C GLU A 403 -18.15 0.21 27.59
N GLY A 404 -18.97 -0.57 26.87
CA GLY A 404 -20.08 -0.05 26.05
C GLY A 404 -19.67 0.70 24.79
N ARG A 405 -18.48 0.44 24.23
CA ARG A 405 -17.95 1.13 23.05
C ARG A 405 -17.61 0.15 21.91
N ASP A 406 -18.54 -0.02 20.97
CA ASP A 406 -18.38 -0.97 19.84
C ASP A 406 -17.35 -0.53 18.77
N TYR A 407 -16.81 0.68 18.87
CA TYR A 407 -15.80 1.23 17.94
C TYR A 407 -14.35 1.02 18.42
N VAL A 408 -14.17 0.40 19.59
CA VAL A 408 -12.85 0.15 20.19
C VAL A 408 -12.03 -0.76 19.28
N GLY A 409 -10.78 -0.37 19.02
CA GLY A 409 -9.90 -1.11 18.12
C GLY A 409 -10.35 -1.09 16.65
N MET A 410 -11.25 -0.19 16.24
CA MET A 410 -11.75 -0.08 14.87
C MET A 410 -11.21 1.16 14.16
N VAL A 411 -10.91 1.03 12.87
CA VAL A 411 -10.75 2.13 11.92
C VAL A 411 -12.12 2.41 11.31
N VAL A 412 -12.61 3.64 11.45
CA VAL A 412 -13.90 4.07 10.91
C VAL A 412 -13.66 4.91 9.67
N ILE A 413 -14.19 4.46 8.53
CA ILE A 413 -14.03 5.16 7.25
C ILE A 413 -15.02 6.31 7.17
N ARG A 414 -16.29 6.04 7.49
CA ARG A 414 -17.35 7.06 7.51
C ARG A 414 -18.06 7.05 8.86
N ALA A 415 -18.04 8.19 9.54
CA ALA A 415 -18.69 8.34 10.84
C ALA A 415 -19.71 9.49 10.80
N CYS A 416 -20.83 9.29 11.48
CA CYS A 416 -21.76 10.34 11.84
C CYS A 416 -21.77 10.49 13.36
N LEU A 417 -21.39 11.66 13.85
CA LEU A 417 -21.45 11.99 15.27
C LEU A 417 -22.75 12.75 15.57
N CYS A 418 -23.53 12.29 16.54
CA CYS A 418 -24.77 12.95 16.97
C CYS A 418 -24.94 12.97 18.50
N PRO A 419 -25.75 13.90 19.05
CA PRO A 419 -26.16 13.84 20.45
C PRO A 419 -26.89 12.53 20.77
N GLN A 420 -26.80 12.06 22.01
CA GLN A 420 -27.44 10.83 22.46
C GLN A 420 -28.97 10.88 22.29
N SER A 421 -29.60 12.02 22.57
CA SER A 421 -31.03 12.28 22.34
C SER A 421 -31.46 12.20 20.88
N SER A 422 -30.51 12.36 19.95
CA SER A 422 -30.76 12.36 18.50
C SER A 422 -30.42 11.03 17.84
N TYR A 423 -29.92 10.05 18.60
CA TYR A 423 -29.47 8.76 18.06
C TYR A 423 -30.56 8.04 17.26
N GLU A 424 -31.75 7.83 17.83
CA GLU A 424 -32.83 7.11 17.13
C GLU A 424 -33.33 7.85 15.88
N ILE A 425 -33.30 9.19 15.91
CA ILE A 425 -33.71 10.03 14.78
C ILE A 425 -32.70 9.89 13.63
N VAL A 426 -31.40 10.02 13.93
CA VAL A 426 -30.33 9.89 12.94
C VAL A 426 -30.24 8.46 12.39
N LYS A 427 -30.51 7.45 13.23
CA LYS A 427 -30.58 6.04 12.84
C LYS A 427 -31.72 5.77 11.87
N GLU A 428 -32.88 6.38 12.09
CA GLU A 428 -34.03 6.23 11.18
C GLU A 428 -33.78 6.96 9.85
N TRP A 429 -33.20 8.16 9.88
CA TRP A 429 -32.73 8.85 8.67
C TRP A 429 -31.73 8.01 7.86
N GLN A 430 -30.81 7.34 8.55
CA GLN A 430 -29.83 6.47 7.90
C GLN A 430 -30.50 5.31 7.15
N LYS A 431 -31.52 4.67 7.76
CA LYS A 431 -32.30 3.62 7.10
C LYS A 431 -33.06 4.15 5.88
N GLN A 432 -33.66 5.34 5.99
CA GLN A 432 -34.44 5.94 4.91
C GLN A 432 -33.58 6.36 3.72
N THR A 433 -32.38 6.88 3.98
CA THR A 433 -31.44 7.33 2.93
C THR A 433 -30.58 6.21 2.35
N GLY A 434 -30.48 5.07 3.04
CA GLY A 434 -29.59 3.96 2.68
C GLY A 434 -28.10 4.29 2.85
N ILE A 435 -27.77 5.43 3.45
CA ILE A 435 -26.39 5.85 3.69
C ILE A 435 -25.77 4.92 4.75
N LYS A 436 -24.62 4.30 4.47
CA LYS A 436 -23.88 3.52 5.48
C LYS A 436 -22.79 4.38 6.11
N VAL A 437 -23.04 4.86 7.32
CA VAL A 437 -22.09 5.56 8.20
C VAL A 437 -22.14 4.91 9.58
N HIS A 438 -21.01 4.88 10.28
CA HIS A 438 -20.97 4.46 11.67
C HIS A 438 -21.49 5.58 12.57
N MET A 439 -22.47 5.29 13.42
CA MET A 439 -23.03 6.27 14.34
C MET A 439 -22.24 6.31 15.64
N MET A 440 -21.72 7.49 15.96
CA MET A 440 -21.09 7.78 17.26
C MET A 440 -21.99 8.75 18.02
N THR A 441 -22.17 8.52 19.31
CA THR A 441 -22.97 9.40 20.17
C THR A 441 -22.11 10.13 21.19
N TYR A 442 -22.46 11.38 21.49
CA TYR A 442 -21.94 12.13 22.63
C TYR A 442 -23.07 12.51 23.60
N PRO A 443 -22.78 12.69 24.91
CA PRO A 443 -23.79 13.10 25.89
C PRO A 443 -24.48 14.40 25.48
N ASP A 444 -25.80 14.50 25.67
CA ASP A 444 -26.56 15.70 25.27
C ASP A 444 -26.11 16.97 25.99
N GLU A 445 -25.65 16.82 27.24
CA GLU A 445 -24.92 17.83 28.00
C GLU A 445 -23.48 17.93 27.49
N CYS A 446 -23.35 18.34 26.23
CA CYS A 446 -22.07 18.50 25.58
C CYS A 446 -21.61 19.94 25.78
N ASP A 447 -20.65 20.15 26.67
CA ASP A 447 -19.97 21.46 26.76
C ASP A 447 -19.19 21.70 25.44
N GLU A 448 -19.06 22.95 25.01
CA GLU A 448 -18.46 23.25 23.69
C GLU A 448 -17.03 22.72 23.54
N ALA A 449 -16.38 22.42 24.67
CA ALA A 449 -15.11 21.73 24.73
C ALA A 449 -15.13 20.32 24.09
N ILE A 450 -16.20 19.54 24.21
CA ILE A 450 -16.29 18.18 23.65
C ILE A 450 -16.57 18.23 22.14
N LYS A 451 -17.46 19.13 21.70
CA LYS A 451 -17.69 19.43 20.27
C LYS A 451 -16.40 19.92 19.61
N GLN A 452 -15.68 20.85 20.24
CA GLN A 452 -14.39 21.33 19.76
C GLN A 452 -13.31 20.24 19.80
N ALA A 453 -13.22 19.42 20.85
CA ALA A 453 -12.27 18.31 20.89
C ALA A 453 -12.52 17.30 19.78
N PHE A 454 -13.78 17.09 19.36
CA PHE A 454 -14.11 16.22 18.24
C PHE A 454 -13.84 16.86 16.88
N LEU A 455 -14.15 18.15 16.72
CA LEU A 455 -13.79 18.92 15.51
C LEU A 455 -12.26 19.02 15.35
N GLU A 456 -11.53 19.26 16.44
CA GLU A 456 -10.07 19.21 16.51
C GLU A 456 -9.57 17.79 16.20
N ARG A 457 -10.14 16.75 16.83
CA ARG A 457 -9.82 15.34 16.54
C ARG A 457 -10.03 14.99 15.07
N SER A 458 -11.10 15.47 14.46
CA SER A 458 -11.44 15.21 13.05
C SER A 458 -10.58 16.03 12.09
N ARG A 459 -10.25 17.28 12.44
CA ARG A 459 -9.24 18.10 11.74
C ARG A 459 -7.85 17.45 11.81
N CYS A 460 -7.46 16.90 12.96
CA CYS A 460 -6.24 16.13 13.14
C CYS A 460 -6.25 14.80 12.37
N LEU A 461 -7.43 14.27 11.99
CA LEU A 461 -7.57 13.05 11.18
C LEU A 461 -7.61 13.33 9.67
N GLY A 462 -7.58 14.59 9.23
CA GLY A 462 -7.70 14.95 7.81
C GLY A 462 -9.08 14.66 7.21
N LEU A 463 -10.05 14.18 8.00
CA LEU A 463 -11.39 13.85 7.55
C LEU A 463 -12.17 15.16 7.30
N PRO A 464 -12.74 15.38 6.09
CA PRO A 464 -13.62 16.52 5.88
C PRO A 464 -14.88 16.32 6.70
N VAL A 465 -14.98 17.04 7.81
CA VAL A 465 -16.21 17.14 8.58
C VAL A 465 -17.18 18.04 7.83
N LYS A 466 -18.28 17.46 7.34
CA LYS A 466 -19.46 18.23 6.97
C LYS A 466 -20.38 18.31 8.17
N THR A 467 -20.56 19.51 8.70
CA THR A 467 -21.66 19.77 9.62
C THR A 467 -22.90 19.96 8.78
N GLN A 468 -23.87 19.07 8.96
CA GLN A 468 -25.17 19.16 8.30
C GLN A 468 -26.23 19.37 9.37
N THR A 469 -26.88 20.53 9.29
CA THR A 469 -28.07 20.85 10.07
C THR A 469 -29.27 20.30 9.31
N THR A 470 -29.92 19.28 9.85
CA THR A 470 -31.07 18.64 9.20
C THR A 470 -32.29 18.80 10.11
N MET A 471 -33.39 19.28 9.54
CA MET A 471 -34.69 19.23 10.22
C MET A 471 -35.22 17.80 10.13
N MET A 472 -35.32 17.12 11.27
CA MET A 472 -35.85 15.77 11.37
C MET A 472 -36.98 15.78 12.42
N ASP A 473 -38.20 15.42 12.02
CA ASP A 473 -39.40 15.39 12.86
C ASP A 473 -39.64 16.68 13.69
N GLY A 474 -39.43 17.85 13.06
CA GLY A 474 -39.63 19.15 13.70
C GLY A 474 -38.53 19.57 14.68
N LYS A 475 -37.47 18.77 14.86
CA LYS A 475 -36.27 19.13 15.60
C LYS A 475 -35.11 19.45 14.67
N ILE A 476 -34.35 20.49 15.03
CA ILE A 476 -33.08 20.80 14.38
C ILE A 476 -32.03 19.84 14.93
N VAL A 477 -31.51 18.95 14.09
CA VAL A 477 -30.42 18.05 14.43
C VAL A 477 -29.15 18.54 13.72
N GLU A 478 -28.17 18.98 14.48
CA GLU A 478 -26.80 19.16 13.99
C GLU A 478 -26.09 17.81 13.99
N SER A 479 -25.78 17.32 12.80
CA SER A 479 -24.97 16.13 12.60
C SER A 479 -23.62 16.51 12.03
N MET A 480 -22.55 15.84 12.46
CA MET A 480 -21.22 15.98 11.87
C MET A 480 -20.87 14.67 11.17
N SER A 481 -20.74 14.69 9.85
CA SER A 481 -20.28 13.55 9.07
C SER A 481 -18.81 13.73 8.69
N GLY A 482 -17.94 12.79 9.09
CA GLY A 482 -16.59 12.65 8.55
C GLY A 482 -16.62 11.67 7.37
N MET A 483 -16.08 12.10 6.23
CA MET A 483 -16.02 11.29 5.00
C MET A 483 -14.82 10.36 4.99
#